data_AF-A0AAE8MZ49-F1
#
_entry.id   AF-A0AAE8MZ49-F1
#
_cell.length_a   1.000
_cell.length_b   1.000
_cell.length_c   1.000
_cell.angle_alpha   90.00
_cell.angle_beta   90.00
_cell.angle_gamma   90.00
#
_symmetry.space_group_name_H-M   'P 1'
#
loop_
_entity.id
_entity.type
_entity.pdbx_description
1 polymer ?
#
loop_
_entity_poly.entity_id
_entity_poly.type
_entity_poly.pdbx_seq_one_letter_code
_entity_poly.pdbx_strand_id
1 'polypeptide(L)'
;MLWPLRKQLSQTLDDGVVHLDKRGARGVLFKVTLLRYSYTFVSKATTAGFIPELKHEADIYRHLLELQGICVPVFLKAVDLRELNRTYYYKSYESYETKVSIAHMVHFMFLSYSGSSLDEVEVPD
;
A
#
# COMPACT_ATOMS: atom_id res chain seq x y z
N MET A 1 5.08 10.35 14.50
CA MET A 1 4.32 9.07 14.54
C MET A 1 4.78 8.03 13.50
N LEU A 2 5.39 8.39 12.36
CA LEU A 2 5.75 7.44 11.28
C LEU A 2 7.20 6.93 11.27
N TRP A 3 8.08 7.46 12.13
CA TRP A 3 9.42 6.91 12.32
C TRP A 3 9.41 5.41 12.70
N PRO A 4 8.53 4.95 13.61
CA PRO A 4 8.38 3.53 13.91
C PRO A 4 8.03 2.67 12.68
N LEU A 5 7.17 3.18 11.78
CA LEU A 5 6.82 2.47 10.55
C LEU A 5 8.00 2.39 9.59
N ARG A 6 8.73 3.49 9.38
CA ARG A 6 9.96 3.45 8.55
C ARG A 6 10.98 2.48 9.12
N LYS A 7 11.16 2.46 10.44
CA LYS A 7 12.04 1.52 11.12
C LYS A 7 11.59 0.07 10.87
N GLN A 8 10.30 -0.24 11.05
CA GLN A 8 9.76 -1.57 10.76
C GLN A 8 10.03 -1.98 9.29
N LEU A 9 9.66 -1.13 8.33
CA LEU A 9 9.86 -1.41 6.90
C LEU A 9 11.34 -1.54 6.51
N SER A 10 12.24 -0.87 7.22
CA SER A 10 13.68 -1.03 7.01
C SER A 10 14.19 -2.39 7.51
N GLN A 11 13.54 -2.99 8.50
CA GLN A 11 13.91 -4.28 9.07
C GLN A 11 13.33 -5.44 8.26
N THR A 12 12.04 -5.38 7.95
CA THR A 12 11.31 -6.43 7.24
C THR A 12 10.15 -5.83 6.44
N LEU A 13 9.85 -6.44 5.29
CA LEU A 13 8.63 -6.16 4.52
C LEU A 13 7.66 -7.34 4.53
N ASP A 14 7.91 -8.34 5.38
CA ASP A 14 7.06 -9.52 5.51
C ASP A 14 6.13 -9.33 6.72
N ASP A 15 6.71 -8.96 7.87
CA ASP A 15 5.93 -8.84 9.10
C ASP A 15 5.00 -7.62 9.06
N GLY A 16 3.70 -7.91 9.13
CA GLY A 16 2.67 -6.88 9.13
C GLY A 16 2.46 -6.21 7.77
N VAL A 17 2.95 -6.77 6.67
CA VAL A 17 2.69 -6.26 5.31
C VAL A 17 2.05 -7.36 4.49
N VAL A 18 0.77 -7.21 4.19
CA VAL A 18 -0.04 -8.21 3.48
C VAL A 18 -0.55 -7.58 2.20
N HIS A 19 -0.24 -8.14 1.03
CA HIS A 19 -0.88 -7.72 -0.22
C HIS A 19 -2.35 -8.16 -0.22
N LEU A 20 -3.23 -7.33 -0.76
CA LEU A 20 -4.67 -7.58 -0.75
C LEU A 20 -5.19 -8.15 -2.08
N ASP A 21 -4.30 -8.49 -3.00
CA ASP A 21 -4.59 -8.91 -4.39
C ASP A 21 -5.50 -7.98 -5.20
N LYS A 22 -5.78 -6.79 -4.66
CA LYS A 22 -6.49 -5.71 -5.35
C LYS A 22 -5.49 -4.90 -6.15
N ARG A 23 -5.42 -5.20 -7.44
CA ARG A 23 -4.59 -4.49 -8.41
C ARG A 23 -5.38 -3.37 -9.07
N GLY A 24 -4.87 -2.15 -8.96
CA GLY A 24 -5.32 -1.02 -9.78
C GLY A 24 -4.46 -0.89 -11.05
N ALA A 25 -4.82 0.06 -11.92
CA ALA A 25 -4.09 0.30 -13.17
C ALA A 25 -2.60 0.64 -12.96
N ARG A 26 -2.24 1.27 -11.84
CA ARG A 26 -0.90 1.81 -11.57
C ARG A 26 -0.32 1.38 -10.22
N GLY A 27 -0.85 0.33 -9.60
CA GLY A 27 -0.36 -0.10 -8.29
C GLY A 27 -1.18 -1.22 -7.67
N VAL A 28 -0.72 -1.67 -6.50
CA VAL A 28 -1.31 -2.78 -5.75
C VAL A 28 -1.61 -2.32 -4.32
N LEU A 29 -2.71 -2.79 -3.75
CA LEU A 29 -3.06 -2.48 -2.37
C LEU A 29 -2.48 -3.48 -1.38
N PHE A 30 -2.08 -2.95 -0.23
CA PHE A 30 -1.50 -3.65 0.89
C PHE A 30 -2.22 -3.26 2.17
N LYS A 31 -2.44 -4.22 3.06
CA LYS A 31 -2.72 -3.99 4.47
C LYS A 31 -1.38 -3.94 5.19
N VAL A 32 -1.11 -2.81 5.85
CA VAL A 32 0.13 -2.61 6.60
C VAL A 32 -0.17 -2.33 8.06
N THR A 33 0.31 -3.21 8.94
CA THR A 33 0.16 -3.13 10.39
C THR A 33 1.45 -2.66 11.02
N LEU A 34 1.39 -1.53 11.73
CA LEU A 34 2.46 -1.07 12.60
C LEU A 34 2.44 -1.89 13.89
N LEU A 35 3.27 -2.94 13.93
CA LEU A 35 3.21 -4.02 14.92
C LEU A 35 3.34 -3.52 16.36
N ARG A 36 4.19 -2.51 16.59
CA ARG A 36 4.44 -1.95 17.93
C ARG A 36 3.18 -1.37 18.60
N TYR A 37 2.21 -0.91 17.81
CA TYR A 37 1.04 -0.20 18.30
C TYR A 37 -0.28 -0.80 17.78
N SER A 38 -0.20 -1.91 17.04
CA SER A 38 -1.34 -2.59 16.42
C SER A 38 -2.23 -1.70 15.52
N TYR A 39 -1.69 -0.58 15.01
CA TYR A 39 -2.40 0.27 14.06
C TYR A 39 -2.28 -0.31 12.66
N THR A 40 -3.41 -0.46 11.97
CA THR A 40 -3.46 -0.95 10.60
C THR A 40 -3.85 0.16 9.64
N PHE A 41 -3.17 0.19 8.50
CA PHE A 41 -3.37 1.15 7.42
C PHE A 41 -3.54 0.42 6.10
N VAL A 42 -4.12 1.12 5.12
CA VAL A 42 -4.07 0.68 3.72
C VAL A 42 -2.89 1.39 3.06
N SER A 43 -2.12 0.66 2.28
CA SER A 43 -1.05 1.23 1.48
C SER A 43 -1.25 0.89 0.01
N LYS A 44 -1.10 1.89 -0.85
CA LYS A 44 -0.98 1.69 -2.30
C LYS A 44 0.49 1.69 -2.65
N ALA A 45 0.98 0.61 -3.25
CA ALA A 45 2.36 0.52 -3.71
C ALA A 45 2.45 0.55 -5.23
N THR A 46 3.56 1.09 -5.73
CA THR A 46 3.81 1.17 -7.16
C THR A 46 5.27 0.93 -7.55
N THR A 47 5.48 0.64 -8.83
CA THR A 47 6.80 0.47 -9.45
C THR A 47 7.42 1.82 -9.81
N ALA A 48 8.73 1.85 -10.10
CA ALA A 48 9.47 3.09 -10.31
C ALA A 48 8.89 4.00 -11.41
N GLY A 49 8.32 3.41 -12.48
CA GLY A 49 7.77 4.15 -13.60
C GLY A 49 6.50 4.94 -13.28
N PHE A 50 5.77 4.56 -12.23
CA PHE A 50 4.48 5.16 -11.85
C PHE A 50 4.56 6.01 -10.57
N ILE A 51 5.79 6.31 -10.10
CA ILE A 51 6.01 7.20 -8.95
C ILE A 51 5.42 8.59 -9.17
N PRO A 52 5.58 9.25 -10.35
CA PRO A 52 5.01 10.58 -10.57
C PRO A 52 3.49 10.62 -10.35
N GLU A 53 2.78 9.60 -10.80
CA GLU A 53 1.33 9.46 -10.70
C GLU A 53 0.90 9.21 -9.27
N LEU A 54 1.62 8.36 -8.53
CA LEU A 54 1.32 8.12 -7.12
C LEU A 54 1.63 9.35 -6.26
N LYS A 55 2.65 10.13 -6.61
CA LYS A 55 2.93 11.43 -5.97
C LYS A 55 1.82 12.44 -6.28
N HIS A 56 1.34 12.49 -7.52
CA HIS A 56 0.22 13.34 -7.88
C HIS A 56 -1.04 12.97 -7.07
N GLU A 57 -1.36 11.69 -6.93
CA GLU A 57 -2.46 11.22 -6.08
C GLU A 57 -2.26 11.66 -4.62
N ALA A 58 -1.06 11.51 -4.07
CA ALA A 58 -0.72 12.00 -2.73
C ALA A 58 -0.91 13.52 -2.59
N ASP A 59 -0.57 14.29 -3.62
CA ASP A 59 -0.78 15.73 -3.64
C ASP A 59 -2.27 16.08 -3.68
N ILE A 60 -3.10 15.36 -4.45
CA ILE A 60 -4.56 15.54 -4.41
C ILE A 60 -5.09 15.34 -2.99
N TYR A 61 -4.67 14.27 -2.30
CA TYR A 61 -5.06 14.09 -0.90
C TYR A 61 -4.67 15.29 -0.03
N ARG A 62 -3.47 15.85 -0.18
CA ARG A 62 -3.03 17.04 0.58
C ARG A 62 -3.91 18.27 0.32
N HIS A 63 -4.40 18.45 -0.91
CA HIS A 63 -5.32 19.53 -1.23
C HIS A 63 -6.72 19.30 -0.63
N LEU A 64 -7.12 18.04 -0.44
CA LEU A 64 -8.39 17.65 0.16
C LEU A 64 -8.31 17.49 1.69
N LEU A 65 -7.38 18.18 2.36
CA LEU A 65 -7.12 18.00 3.80
C LEU A 65 -8.38 18.13 4.66
N GLU A 66 -9.26 19.09 4.35
CA GLU A 66 -10.50 19.33 5.11
C GLU A 66 -11.55 18.22 4.92
N LEU A 67 -11.45 17.44 3.85
CA LEU A 67 -12.37 16.34 3.55
C LEU A 67 -11.86 14.97 4.00
N GLN A 68 -10.61 14.90 4.47
CA GLN A 68 -9.99 13.67 4.94
C GLN A 68 -10.65 13.19 6.24
N GLY A 69 -10.95 11.89 6.29
CA GLY A 69 -11.64 11.26 7.41
C GLY A 69 -13.17 11.46 7.40
N ILE A 70 -13.68 12.26 6.47
CA ILE A 70 -15.12 12.49 6.27
C ILE A 70 -15.56 11.88 4.94
N CYS A 71 -15.05 12.39 3.82
CA CYS A 71 -15.43 11.97 2.48
C CYS A 71 -14.34 11.13 1.80
N VAL A 72 -13.08 11.32 2.18
CA VAL A 72 -11.93 10.60 1.61
C VAL A 72 -11.05 10.03 2.73
N PRO A 73 -10.29 8.96 2.49
CA PRO A 73 -9.33 8.44 3.47
C PRO A 73 -8.32 9.50 3.91
N VAL A 74 -7.88 9.43 5.16
CA VAL A 74 -6.82 10.28 5.69
C VAL A 74 -5.50 9.86 5.05
N PHE A 75 -4.85 10.78 4.35
CA PHE A 75 -3.51 10.58 3.84
C PHE A 75 -2.50 10.74 4.96
N LEU A 76 -1.76 9.67 5.22
CA LEU A 76 -0.80 9.63 6.31
C LEU A 76 0.56 10.11 5.79
N LYS A 77 1.10 9.41 4.78
CA LYS A 77 2.40 9.73 4.16
C LYS A 77 2.68 8.85 2.95
N ALA A 78 3.67 9.24 2.14
CA ALA A 78 4.31 8.36 1.17
C ALA A 78 5.78 8.07 1.56
N VAL A 79 6.21 6.83 1.35
CA VAL A 79 7.56 6.33 1.66
C VAL A 79 8.15 5.70 0.40
N ASP A 80 9.33 6.16 0.04
CA ASP A 80 10.17 5.49 -0.95
C ASP A 80 10.99 4.41 -0.25
N LEU A 81 10.76 3.14 -0.59
CA LEU A 81 11.47 2.01 0.00
C LEU A 81 12.95 2.00 -0.39
N ARG A 82 13.33 2.67 -1.48
CA ARG A 82 14.73 2.77 -1.91
C ARG A 82 15.55 3.58 -0.90
N GLU A 83 14.95 4.56 -0.23
CA GLU A 83 15.58 5.29 0.89
C GLU A 83 15.88 4.38 2.09
N LEU A 84 15.25 3.20 2.15
CA LEU A 84 15.47 2.20 3.19
C LEU A 84 16.32 1.01 2.67
N ASN A 85 16.86 1.09 1.46
CA ASN A 85 17.51 -0.03 0.75
C ASN A 85 16.61 -1.28 0.64
N ARG A 86 15.31 -1.05 0.38
CA ARG A 86 14.30 -2.11 0.27
C ARG A 86 13.55 -2.03 -1.05
N THR A 87 13.05 -3.19 -1.48
CA THR A 87 12.14 -3.35 -2.62
C THR A 87 11.19 -4.49 -2.26
N TYR A 88 9.89 -4.29 -2.46
CA TYR A 88 8.91 -5.37 -2.29
C TYR A 88 8.67 -6.07 -3.63
N TYR A 89 8.86 -7.37 -3.68
CA TYR A 89 8.65 -8.17 -4.89
C TYR A 89 7.23 -8.70 -4.90
N TYR A 90 6.35 -8.04 -5.64
CA TYR A 90 4.97 -8.48 -5.81
C TYR A 90 4.88 -9.47 -6.96
N LYS A 91 4.50 -10.71 -6.66
CA LYS A 91 4.24 -11.76 -7.64
C LYS A 91 2.76 -11.74 -8.01
N SER A 92 2.44 -11.53 -9.28
CA SER A 92 1.06 -11.62 -9.78
C SER A 92 0.91 -12.78 -10.74
N TYR A 93 -0.30 -13.35 -10.76
CA TYR A 93 -0.71 -14.37 -11.71
C TYR A 93 -1.70 -13.73 -12.68
N GLU A 94 -1.45 -13.86 -13.99
CA GLU A 94 -2.44 -13.46 -14.99
C GLU A 94 -3.44 -14.61 -15.15
N SER A 95 -4.73 -14.33 -14.96
CA SER A 95 -5.78 -15.31 -15.22
C SER A 95 -5.72 -15.69 -16.70
N TYR A 96 -5.62 -17.00 -16.95
CA TYR A 96 -5.58 -17.70 -18.25
C TYR A 96 -4.22 -18.16 -18.81
N GLU A 97 -3.07 -17.79 -18.24
CA GLU A 97 -1.77 -18.41 -18.60
C GLU A 97 -0.89 -18.64 -17.37
N THR A 98 -0.01 -19.66 -17.42
CA THR A 98 1.02 -19.97 -16.41
C THR A 98 2.11 -18.89 -16.30
N LYS A 99 1.77 -17.64 -16.64
CA LYS A 99 2.66 -16.51 -16.70
C LYS A 99 2.68 -15.82 -15.34
N VAL A 100 3.83 -15.93 -14.70
CA VAL A 100 4.13 -15.21 -13.47
C VAL A 100 4.80 -13.90 -13.85
N SER A 101 4.24 -12.78 -13.37
CA SER A 101 4.91 -11.48 -13.44
C SER A 101 5.40 -11.07 -12.05
N ILE A 102 6.62 -10.55 -11.97
CA ILE A 102 7.18 -9.98 -10.74
C ILE A 102 7.32 -8.49 -10.93
N ALA A 103 6.67 -7.72 -10.07
CA ALA A 103 6.73 -6.27 -10.07
C ALA A 103 7.49 -5.77 -8.84
N HIS A 104 8.43 -4.86 -9.06
CA HIS A 104 9.29 -4.28 -8.02
C HIS A 104 8.61 -3.03 -7.45
N MET A 105 7.91 -3.19 -6.33
CA MET A 105 7.24 -2.09 -5.66
C MET A 105 8.25 -1.33 -4.81
N VAL A 106 8.41 -0.04 -5.11
CA VAL A 106 9.45 0.81 -4.53
C VAL A 106 8.88 2.04 -3.84
N HIS A 107 7.61 2.39 -4.07
CA HIS A 107 6.98 3.56 -3.46
C HIS A 107 5.63 3.19 -2.88
N PHE A 108 5.44 3.48 -1.59
CA PHE A 108 4.25 3.14 -0.81
C PHE A 108 3.57 4.41 -0.32
N MET A 109 2.28 4.57 -0.61
CA MET A 109 1.42 5.64 -0.08
C MET A 109 0.45 5.08 0.95
N PHE A 110 0.51 5.58 2.17
CA PHE A 110 -0.27 5.13 3.31
C PHE A 110 -1.51 6.01 3.52
N LEU A 111 -2.66 5.35 3.65
CA LEU A 111 -3.98 5.93 3.88
C LEU A 111 -4.61 5.29 5.13
N SER A 112 -5.50 6.02 5.80
CA SER A 112 -6.34 5.42 6.83
C SER A 112 -7.25 4.35 6.24
N TYR A 113 -7.60 3.38 7.06
CA TYR A 113 -8.63 2.42 6.72
C TYR A 113 -10.01 3.12 6.73
N SER A 114 -10.79 2.99 5.66
CA SER A 114 -12.10 3.64 5.50
C SER A 114 -13.29 2.77 5.92
N GLY A 115 -13.07 1.66 6.63
CA GLY A 115 -14.13 0.93 7.33
C GLY A 115 -14.86 -0.17 6.55
N SER A 116 -14.61 -0.37 5.25
CA SER A 116 -15.20 -1.52 4.52
C SER A 116 -14.39 -2.79 4.76
N SER A 117 -15.05 -3.83 5.30
CA SER A 117 -14.42 -5.15 5.51
C SER A 117 -13.76 -5.62 4.21
N LEU A 118 -12.53 -6.13 4.32
CA LEU A 118 -11.80 -6.69 3.17
C LEU A 118 -12.20 -8.14 2.88
N ASP A 119 -13.11 -8.70 3.69
CA ASP A 119 -13.66 -10.03 3.51
C ASP A 119 -14.86 -9.97 2.55
N GLU A 120 -14.58 -9.97 1.26
CA GLU A 120 -15.41 -10.72 0.31
C GLU A 120 -14.57 -11.93 -0.10
N VAL A 121 -14.46 -12.88 0.83
CA VAL A 121 -14.07 -14.25 0.49
C VAL A 121 -15.38 -14.98 0.27
N GLU A 122 -15.64 -15.35 -0.99
CA GLU A 122 -16.74 -16.25 -1.33
C GLU A 122 -16.70 -17.46 -0.40
N VAL A 123 -17.78 -17.66 0.36
CA VAL A 123 -18.01 -18.90 1.08
C VAL A 123 -18.64 -19.84 0.05
N PRO A 124 -17.98 -20.95 -0.35
CA PRO A 124 -18.64 -21.95 -1.17
C PRO A 124 -19.74 -22.61 -0.34
N ASP A 125 -20.91 -22.81 -0.97
CA ASP A 125 -22.08 -23.52 -0.41
C ASP A 125 -21.76 -24.92 0.15
#